data_AF-A0A8X6HCG9-F1
#
_entry.id   AF-A0A8X6HCG9-F1
#
_cell.length_a   1.000
_cell.length_b   1.000
_cell.length_c   1.000
_cell.angle_alpha   90.00
_cell.angle_beta   90.00
_cell.angle_gamma   90.00
#
_symmetry.space_group_name_H-M   'P 1'
#
loop_
_entity.id
_entity.type
_entity.pdbx_description
1 polymer ?
#
loop_
_entity_poly.entity_id
_entity_poly.type
_entity_poly.pdbx_seq_one_letter_code
_entity_poly.pdbx_strand_id
1 'polypeptide(L)'
;MTHSWELPVYHVGFDKHVDSLTPSQQTFPFLVHEWLLNRQHAVILVAGGPGTGKTFTVTSCLDRISVPQLRMAPTARVAQRIGGQTIHSALKLGWTPGSILHTLEKKLQHETDEAECLEKSAVLLETFDCPRMPDIVVVDKI
;
A
#
# COMPACT_ATOMS: atom_id res chain seq x y z
N MET A 1 -11.53 23.20 -24.56
CA MET A 1 -12.37 21.99 -24.43
C MET A 1 -11.44 20.81 -24.19
N THR A 2 -11.33 20.37 -22.95
CA THR A 2 -10.77 19.05 -22.59
C THR A 2 -11.63 18.55 -21.44
N HIS A 3 -12.41 17.52 -21.75
CA HIS A 3 -13.33 16.86 -20.84
C HIS A 3 -12.56 16.15 -19.72
N SER A 4 -12.83 16.46 -18.46
CA SER A 4 -12.35 15.67 -17.31
C SER A 4 -13.30 15.63 -16.12
N TRP A 5 -14.60 15.89 -16.34
CA TRP A 5 -15.64 15.85 -15.29
C TRP A 5 -16.49 14.58 -15.32
N GLU A 6 -15.86 13.44 -15.61
CA GLU A 6 -16.45 12.12 -15.35
C GLU A 6 -15.45 11.32 -14.52
N LEU A 7 -15.33 11.67 -13.23
CA LEU A 7 -14.77 10.74 -12.27
C LEU A 7 -15.80 9.60 -12.15
N PRO A 8 -15.45 8.34 -12.49
CA PRO A 8 -16.37 7.22 -12.35
C PRO A 8 -16.84 7.15 -10.89
N VAL A 9 -18.12 6.87 -10.69
CA VAL A 9 -18.79 6.80 -9.39
C VAL A 9 -17.99 5.90 -8.43
N TYR A 10 -17.17 6.49 -7.56
CA TYR A 10 -16.46 5.75 -6.53
C TYR A 10 -17.45 5.48 -5.38
N HIS A 11 -17.79 4.22 -5.14
CA HIS A 11 -18.51 3.85 -3.93
C HIS A 11 -17.53 3.66 -2.79
N VAL A 12 -17.09 4.77 -2.19
CA VAL A 12 -16.23 4.73 -1.02
C VAL A 12 -17.06 4.32 0.20
N GLY A 13 -16.76 3.16 0.78
CA GLY A 13 -17.52 2.61 1.92
C GLY A 13 -17.48 1.10 1.99
N PHE A 14 -18.18 0.52 2.95
CA PHE A 14 -18.33 -0.93 3.10
C PHE A 14 -19.54 -1.47 2.37
N ASP A 15 -19.50 -2.77 2.05
CA ASP A 15 -20.69 -3.47 1.58
C ASP A 15 -21.86 -3.25 2.55
N LYS A 16 -23.07 -3.09 2.00
CA LYS A 16 -24.29 -2.78 2.76
C LYS A 16 -24.69 -3.87 3.77
N HIS A 17 -24.13 -5.08 3.63
CA HIS A 17 -24.33 -6.22 4.53
C HIS A 17 -23.30 -6.28 5.66
N VAL A 18 -22.39 -5.30 5.75
CA VAL A 18 -21.45 -5.20 6.88
C VAL A 18 -22.13 -4.48 8.03
N ASP A 19 -22.71 -5.26 8.96
CA ASP A 19 -23.56 -4.74 10.03
C ASP A 19 -22.80 -4.36 11.31
N SER A 20 -21.54 -4.77 11.43
CA SER A 20 -20.73 -4.57 12.65
C SER A 20 -19.38 -3.91 12.34
N LEU A 21 -19.37 -2.58 12.31
CA LEU A 21 -18.15 -1.78 12.20
C LEU A 21 -17.89 -1.02 13.49
N THR A 22 -16.62 -0.98 13.93
CA THR A 22 -16.22 -0.07 15.00
C THR A 22 -16.27 1.38 14.51
N PRO A 23 -16.33 2.38 15.41
CA PRO A 23 -16.27 3.78 15.02
C PRO A 23 -15.04 4.12 14.15
N SER A 24 -13.87 3.56 14.47
CA SER A 24 -12.64 3.77 13.68
C SER A 24 -12.73 3.18 12.27
N GLN A 25 -13.39 2.03 12.10
CA GLN A 25 -13.62 1.44 10.79
C GLN A 25 -14.60 2.27 9.96
N GLN A 26 -15.65 2.82 10.59
CA GLN A 26 -16.61 3.72 9.93
C GLN A 26 -15.96 5.03 9.44
N THR A 27 -14.89 5.49 10.09
CA THR A 27 -14.14 6.67 9.65
C THR A 27 -13.25 6.40 8.43
N PHE A 28 -12.80 5.16 8.21
CA PHE A 28 -11.83 4.84 7.16
C PHE A 28 -12.29 5.22 5.73
N PRO A 29 -13.55 4.99 5.32
CA PRO A 29 -14.06 5.47 4.03
C PRO A 29 -13.86 6.97 3.81
N PHE A 30 -14.06 7.80 4.84
CA PHE A 30 -13.87 9.25 4.72
C PHE A 30 -12.40 9.59 4.44
N LEU A 31 -11.45 8.91 5.09
CA LEU A 31 -10.02 9.11 4.83
C LEU A 31 -9.64 8.76 3.40
N VAL A 32 -10.19 7.66 2.87
CA VAL A 32 -9.93 7.25 1.49
C VAL A 32 -10.57 8.21 0.49
N HIS A 33 -11.78 8.69 0.77
CA HIS A 33 -12.46 9.68 -0.05
C HIS A 33 -11.66 10.99 -0.11
N GLU A 34 -11.22 11.50 1.04
CA GLU A 34 -10.39 12.70 1.11
C GLU A 34 -9.06 12.54 0.35
N TRP A 35 -8.42 11.37 0.43
CA TRP A 35 -7.22 11.07 -0.35
C TRP A 35 -7.47 11.11 -1.86
N LEU A 36 -8.59 10.54 -2.31
CA LEU A 36 -8.93 10.51 -3.74
C LEU A 36 -9.21 11.91 -4.29
N LEU A 37 -9.86 12.77 -3.51
CA LEU A 37 -10.14 14.15 -3.88
C LEU A 37 -8.91 15.06 -3.77
N ASN A 38 -8.12 14.87 -2.72
CA ASN A 38 -6.93 15.63 -2.43
C ASN A 38 -5.73 14.69 -2.52
N ARG A 39 -5.29 14.38 -3.76
CA ARG A 39 -4.12 13.53 -4.06
C ARG A 39 -2.80 14.18 -3.61
N GLN A 40 -2.70 14.45 -2.31
CA GLN A 40 -1.49 14.87 -1.65
C GLN A 40 -0.60 13.65 -1.40
N HIS A 41 0.69 13.90 -1.15
CA HIS A 41 1.65 12.90 -0.68
C HIS A 41 1.33 12.50 0.77
N ALA A 42 0.13 11.98 1.02
CA ALA A 42 -0.28 11.48 2.32
C ALA A 42 0.28 10.07 2.53
N VAL A 43 0.45 9.67 3.78
CA VAL A 43 0.73 8.29 4.18
C VAL A 43 -0.25 7.96 5.30
N ILE A 44 -1.12 6.97 5.08
CA ILE A 44 -2.07 6.52 6.11
C ILE A 44 -1.51 5.25 6.76
N LEU A 45 -1.27 5.32 8.07
CA LEU A 45 -0.91 4.16 8.88
C LEU A 45 -2.15 3.60 9.58
N VAL A 46 -2.58 2.39 9.18
CA VAL A 46 -3.65 1.66 9.86
C VAL A 46 -3.04 0.67 10.85
N ALA A 47 -3.06 1.03 12.13
CA ALA A 47 -2.52 0.22 13.23
C ALA A 47 -3.62 -0.37 14.13
N GLY A 48 -3.29 -1.45 14.83
CA GLY A 48 -4.22 -2.15 15.72
C GLY A 48 -3.77 -3.58 16.03
N GLY A 49 -4.26 -4.12 17.14
CA GLY A 49 -3.91 -5.47 17.61
C GLY A 49 -4.28 -6.59 16.63
N PRO A 50 -3.84 -7.83 16.89
CA PRO A 50 -4.29 -9.00 16.15
C PRO A 50 -5.82 -9.12 16.20
N GLY A 51 -6.46 -9.43 15.07
CA GLY A 51 -7.90 -9.67 15.01
C GLY A 51 -8.80 -8.43 14.97
N THR A 52 -8.25 -7.20 15.00
CA THR A 52 -9.07 -5.96 14.95
C THR A 52 -9.66 -5.61 13.58
N GLY A 53 -9.48 -6.49 12.58
CA GLY A 53 -10.07 -6.30 11.24
C GLY A 53 -9.35 -5.28 10.36
N LYS A 54 -8.07 -4.96 10.59
CA LYS A 54 -7.29 -4.00 9.76
C LYS A 54 -7.31 -4.35 8.27
N THR A 55 -6.88 -5.57 7.93
CA THR A 55 -6.85 -6.04 6.53
C THR A 55 -8.26 -5.97 5.93
N PHE A 56 -9.29 -6.45 6.66
CA PHE A 56 -10.68 -6.37 6.20
C PHE A 56 -11.14 -4.93 5.94
N THR A 57 -10.79 -4.01 6.83
CA THR A 57 -11.15 -2.58 6.73
C THR A 57 -10.59 -1.97 5.46
N VAL A 58 -9.30 -2.19 5.21
CA VAL A 58 -8.61 -1.65 4.05
C VAL A 58 -9.10 -2.32 2.77
N THR A 59 -9.07 -3.65 2.69
CA THR A 59 -9.42 -4.36 1.44
C THR A 59 -10.89 -4.16 1.06
N SER A 60 -11.83 -4.30 2.00
CA SER A 60 -13.26 -4.22 1.68
C SER A 60 -13.69 -2.83 1.23
N CYS A 61 -13.05 -1.77 1.75
CA CYS A 61 -13.29 -0.41 1.29
C CYS A 61 -12.66 -0.20 -0.10
N LEU A 62 -11.42 -0.63 -0.30
CA LEU A 62 -10.69 -0.44 -1.56
C LEU A 62 -11.23 -1.31 -2.71
N ASP A 63 -11.80 -2.48 -2.45
CA ASP A 63 -12.40 -3.36 -3.47
C ASP A 63 -13.57 -2.69 -4.21
N ARG A 64 -14.15 -1.63 -3.63
CA ARG A 64 -15.26 -0.86 -4.21
C ARG A 64 -14.81 0.40 -4.94
N ILE A 65 -13.50 0.63 -5.02
CA ILE A 65 -12.91 1.82 -5.63
C ILE A 65 -12.23 1.42 -6.93
N SER A 66 -12.73 1.95 -8.03
CA SER A 66 -12.28 1.59 -9.39
C SER A 66 -11.01 2.32 -9.87
N VAL A 67 -10.17 2.82 -8.96
CA VAL A 67 -8.88 3.44 -9.33
C VAL A 67 -7.78 2.38 -9.44
N PRO A 68 -6.71 2.62 -10.21
CA PRO A 68 -5.53 1.77 -10.20
C PRO A 68 -4.93 1.64 -8.80
N GLN A 69 -4.87 0.41 -8.29
CA GLN A 69 -4.31 0.08 -6.99
C GLN A 69 -3.12 -0.87 -7.14
N LEU A 70 -2.07 -0.64 -6.36
CA LEU A 70 -0.98 -1.59 -6.16
C LEU A 70 -1.02 -2.11 -4.73
N ARG A 71 -1.35 -3.40 -4.57
CA ARG A 71 -1.40 -4.07 -3.26
C ARG A 71 -0.17 -4.95 -3.10
N MET A 72 0.58 -4.73 -2.04
CA MET A 72 1.84 -5.41 -1.77
C MET A 72 1.89 -5.98 -0.37
N ALA A 73 2.64 -7.06 -0.21
CA ALA A 73 2.97 -7.60 1.10
C ALA A 73 4.39 -8.20 1.13
N PRO A 74 5.03 -8.34 2.30
CA PRO A 74 6.34 -8.97 2.40
C PRO A 74 6.36 -10.45 2.02
N THR A 75 5.27 -11.19 2.31
CA THR A 75 5.19 -12.65 2.09
C THR A 75 4.09 -13.01 1.09
N ALA A 76 4.31 -14.09 0.35
CA ALA A 76 3.37 -14.56 -0.68
C ALA A 76 1.97 -14.87 -0.12
N ARG A 77 1.90 -15.42 1.10
CA ARG A 77 0.62 -15.74 1.76
C ARG A 77 -0.23 -14.50 2.03
N VAL A 78 0.40 -13.41 2.48
CA VAL A 78 -0.30 -12.15 2.75
C VAL A 78 -0.67 -11.46 1.46
N ALA A 79 0.24 -11.45 0.48
CA ALA A 79 -0.02 -10.90 -0.85
C ALA A 79 -1.25 -11.56 -1.49
N GLN A 80 -1.34 -12.89 -1.44
CA GLN A 80 -2.50 -13.63 -1.94
C GLN A 80 -3.79 -13.23 -1.22
N ARG A 81 -3.73 -13.04 0.11
CA ARG A 81 -4.90 -12.66 0.93
C ARG A 81 -5.46 -11.29 0.58
N ILE A 82 -4.60 -10.34 0.21
CA ILE A 82 -5.02 -8.97 -0.18
C ILE A 82 -5.29 -8.83 -1.68
N GLY A 83 -5.19 -9.93 -2.46
CA GLY A 83 -5.32 -9.90 -3.92
C GLY A 83 -4.18 -9.13 -4.60
N GLY A 84 -2.99 -9.15 -4.01
CA GLY A 84 -1.82 -8.39 -4.44
C GLY A 84 -0.62 -9.25 -4.81
N GLN A 85 0.55 -8.63 -4.79
CA GLN A 85 1.84 -9.26 -5.08
C GLN A 85 2.81 -9.10 -3.91
N THR A 86 3.91 -9.86 -3.92
CA THR A 86 4.98 -9.55 -2.97
C THR A 86 5.63 -8.22 -3.33
N ILE A 87 6.17 -7.49 -2.35
CA ILE A 87 6.95 -6.25 -2.61
C ILE A 87 8.03 -6.51 -3.67
N HIS A 88 8.67 -7.69 -3.59
CA HIS A 88 9.67 -8.14 -4.55
C HIS A 88 9.15 -8.19 -5.99
N SER A 89 8.03 -8.87 -6.21
CA SER A 89 7.44 -9.03 -7.54
C SER A 89 6.87 -7.71 -8.08
N ALA A 90 6.22 -6.92 -7.22
CA ALA A 90 5.56 -5.68 -7.59
C ALA A 90 6.53 -4.58 -8.04
N LEU A 91 7.68 -4.48 -7.37
CA LEU A 91 8.72 -3.49 -7.67
C LEU A 91 9.86 -4.06 -8.53
N LYS A 92 9.69 -5.29 -9.05
CA LYS A 92 10.69 -6.05 -9.84
C LYS A 92 12.08 -6.07 -9.21
N LEU A 93 12.11 -6.24 -7.90
CA LEU A 93 13.34 -6.26 -7.11
C LEU A 93 14.17 -7.50 -7.44
N GLY A 94 15.34 -7.30 -8.04
CA GLY A 94 16.32 -8.36 -8.28
C GLY A 94 17.08 -8.73 -7.01
N TRP A 95 16.73 -9.86 -6.37
CA TRP A 95 17.42 -10.37 -5.18
C TRP A 95 18.43 -11.48 -5.54
N THR A 96 19.33 -11.18 -6.45
CA THR A 96 20.41 -12.09 -6.84
C THR A 96 21.69 -11.76 -6.07
N PRO A 97 22.58 -12.73 -5.83
CA PRO A 97 23.91 -12.44 -5.28
C PRO A 97 24.60 -11.35 -6.11
N GLY A 98 25.10 -10.31 -5.43
CA GLY A 98 25.72 -9.15 -6.05
C GLY A 98 24.76 -8.03 -6.47
N SER A 99 23.45 -8.17 -6.28
CA SER A 99 22.51 -7.08 -6.53
C SER A 99 22.63 -5.96 -5.48
N ILE A 100 22.14 -4.77 -5.84
CA ILE A 100 22.07 -3.60 -4.94
C ILE A 100 21.28 -3.96 -3.67
N LEU A 101 20.14 -4.63 -3.83
CA LEU A 101 19.28 -5.06 -2.71
C LEU A 101 19.99 -6.04 -1.78
N HIS A 102 20.69 -7.04 -2.33
CA HIS A 102 21.43 -8.00 -1.50
C HIS A 102 22.58 -7.32 -0.73
N THR A 103 23.18 -6.28 -1.32
CA THR A 103 24.22 -5.47 -0.66
C THR A 103 23.62 -4.59 0.43
N LEU A 104 22.47 -3.95 0.18
CA LEU A 104 21.77 -3.13 1.16
C LEU A 104 21.26 -3.93 2.33
N GLU A 105 20.66 -5.09 2.10
CA GLU A 105 20.20 -6.00 3.15
C GLU A 105 21.32 -6.27 4.16
N LYS A 106 22.51 -6.66 3.68
CA LYS A 106 23.67 -6.91 4.55
C LYS A 106 24.16 -5.66 5.27
N LYS A 107 24.13 -4.50 4.62
CA LYS A 107 24.59 -3.22 5.20
C LYS A 107 23.62 -2.66 6.23
N LEU A 108 22.32 -2.95 6.09
CA LEU A 108 21.25 -2.40 6.92
C LEU A 108 20.74 -3.38 7.98
N GLN A 109 21.10 -4.67 7.90
CA GLN A 109 20.60 -5.72 8.81
C GLN A 109 20.77 -5.40 10.31
N HIS A 110 21.83 -4.67 10.64
CA HIS A 110 22.15 -4.25 12.01
C HIS A 110 22.21 -2.74 12.18
N GLU A 111 21.81 -1.99 11.13
CA GLU A 111 21.79 -0.54 11.19
C GLU A 111 20.59 -0.07 12.03
N THR A 112 20.84 0.84 12.95
CA THR A 112 19.81 1.42 13.81
C THR A 112 19.69 2.93 13.65
N ASP A 113 20.67 3.57 13.00
CA ASP A 113 20.61 4.99 12.70
C ASP A 113 19.65 5.24 11.53
N GLU A 114 18.65 6.09 11.77
CA GLU A 114 17.61 6.41 10.78
C GLU A 114 18.19 7.17 9.58
N ALA A 115 19.10 8.12 9.82
CA ALA A 115 19.67 8.94 8.76
C ALA A 115 20.54 8.09 7.84
N GLU A 116 21.34 7.19 8.40
CA GLU A 116 22.16 6.24 7.66
C GLU A 116 21.30 5.22 6.89
N CYS A 117 20.19 4.76 7.47
CA CYS A 117 19.20 3.95 6.75
C CYS A 117 18.61 4.68 5.54
N LEU A 118 18.22 5.95 5.70
CA LEU A 118 17.65 6.77 4.64
C LEU A 118 18.67 7.04 3.53
N GLU A 119 19.89 7.43 3.88
CA GLU A 119 20.97 7.70 2.93
C GLU A 119 21.29 6.45 2.09
N LYS A 120 21.53 5.31 2.77
CA LYS A 120 21.87 4.06 2.08
C LYS A 120 20.70 3.55 1.23
N SER A 121 19.46 3.70 1.68
CA SER A 121 18.28 3.23 0.94
C SER A 121 17.89 4.12 -0.24
N ALA A 122 18.45 5.33 -0.38
CA ALA A 122 18.17 6.24 -1.48
C ALA A 122 18.45 5.63 -2.87
N VAL A 123 19.46 4.75 -2.97
CA VAL A 123 19.79 4.02 -4.21
C VAL A 123 18.63 3.13 -4.71
N LEU A 124 17.69 2.76 -3.83
CA LEU A 124 16.50 2.01 -4.21
C LEU A 124 15.59 2.80 -5.15
N LEU A 125 15.60 4.14 -5.09
CA LEU A 125 14.81 5.01 -5.97
C LEU A 125 15.16 4.82 -7.45
N GLU A 126 16.42 4.51 -7.74
CA GLU A 126 16.91 4.23 -9.10
C GLU A 126 16.68 2.77 -9.52
N THR A 127 16.38 1.89 -8.55
CA THR A 127 16.24 0.44 -8.77
C THR A 127 14.79 0.02 -8.93
N PHE A 128 13.84 0.79 -8.39
CA PHE A 128 12.42 0.45 -8.44
C PHE A 128 11.85 0.63 -9.85
N ASP A 129 11.41 -0.46 -10.46
CA ASP A 129 10.61 -0.45 -11.67
C ASP A 129 9.17 -0.80 -11.32
N CYS A 130 8.33 0.24 -11.21
CA CYS A 130 6.89 0.12 -11.03
C CYS A 130 6.20 0.42 -12.38
N PRO A 131 5.87 -0.61 -13.20
CA PRO A 131 5.44 -0.42 -14.59
C PRO A 131 4.05 0.24 -14.74
N ARG A 132 3.33 0.45 -13.64
CA ARG A 132 2.07 1.18 -13.59
C ARG A 132 2.17 2.14 -12.42
N MET A 133 2.03 3.45 -12.64
CA MET A 133 1.88 4.40 -11.52
C MET A 133 0.49 4.21 -10.92
N PRO A 134 0.35 3.55 -9.76
CA PRO A 134 -0.96 3.36 -9.15
C PRO A 134 -1.41 4.67 -8.51
N ASP A 135 -2.73 4.87 -8.41
CA ASP A 135 -3.29 5.98 -7.65
C ASP A 135 -3.24 5.70 -6.13
N ILE A 136 -3.24 4.42 -5.76
CA ILE A 136 -3.16 3.96 -4.36
C ILE A 136 -2.14 2.83 -4.24
N VAL A 137 -1.24 2.96 -3.27
CA VAL A 137 -0.33 1.88 -2.85
C VAL A 137 -0.74 1.39 -1.47
N VAL A 138 -0.93 0.07 -1.33
CA VAL A 138 -1.23 -0.60 -0.06
C VAL A 138 -0.10 -1.55 0.28
N VAL A 139 0.41 -1.46 1.51
CA VAL A 139 1.40 -2.41 2.04
C VAL A 139 0.85 -3.04 3.31
N ASP A 140 0.63 -4.36 3.30
CA ASP A 140 0.18 -5.12 4.47
C ASP A 140 1.29 -6.04 4.99
N LYS A 141 1.59 -5.95 6.29
CA LYS A 141 2.63 -6.75 6.98
C LYS A 141 2.05 -7.86 7.87
N ILE A 142 0.72 -7.90 8.08
CA ILE A 142 -0.03 -8.59 9.17
C ILE A 142 -0.09 -7.76 10.47
#